data_AF-A0AAP2DNX1-F1
#
_entry.id   AF-A0AAP2DNX1-F1
#
_cell.length_a   1.000
_cell.length_b   1.000
_cell.length_c   1.000
_cell.angle_alpha   90.00
_cell.angle_beta   90.00
_cell.angle_gamma   90.00
#
_symmetry.space_group_name_H-M   'P 1'
#
loop_
_entity.id
_entity.type
_entity.pdbx_description
1 polymer ?
#
loop_
_entity_poly.entity_id
_entity_poly.type
_entity_poly.pdbx_seq_one_letter_code
_entity_poly.pdbx_strand_id
1 'polypeptide(L)'
;MFAKNWQVIKDDSRRTFEVCGQERNTNLFTNTIHGMQRAGMNVSYVTPPVTNKTSSKDTVTVSGYTKEEGLHDRLMKTYREITMGSVDEYDNE
;
A
#
# COMPACT_ATOMS: atom_id res chain seq x y z
N MET A 1 -2.55 -0.02 -25.82
CA MET A 1 -3.50 -0.56 -24.82
C MET A 1 -2.90 -0.34 -23.44
N PHE A 2 -3.47 0.55 -22.63
CA PHE A 2 -3.00 0.73 -21.24
C PHE A 2 -3.59 -0.40 -20.40
N ALA A 3 -2.75 -1.32 -19.93
CA ALA A 3 -3.17 -2.40 -19.06
C ALA A 3 -3.64 -1.80 -17.73
N LYS A 4 -4.84 -2.19 -17.27
CA LYS A 4 -5.24 -1.93 -15.90
C LYS A 4 -4.37 -2.80 -15.00
N ASN A 5 -3.87 -2.24 -13.92
CA ASN A 5 -3.10 -2.98 -12.92
C ASN A 5 -3.89 -2.99 -11.62
N TRP A 6 -3.78 -4.07 -10.85
CA TRP A 6 -4.19 -4.03 -9.46
C TRP A 6 -3.20 -3.20 -8.67
N GLN A 7 -3.67 -2.56 -7.62
CA GLN A 7 -2.86 -1.97 -6.59
C GLN A 7 -2.93 -2.87 -5.37
N VAL A 8 -1.81 -3.46 -5.00
CA VAL A 8 -1.69 -4.33 -3.83
C VAL A 8 -0.68 -3.71 -2.89
N ILE A 9 -1.11 -3.43 -1.66
CA ILE A 9 -0.23 -2.97 -0.58
C ILE A 9 0.06 -4.13 0.36
N LYS A 10 1.29 -4.19 0.86
CA LYS A 10 1.78 -5.21 1.78
C LYS A 10 2.38 -4.53 3.00
N ASP A 11 2.02 -5.04 4.17
CA ASP A 11 2.71 -4.77 5.43
C ASP A 11 3.65 -5.95 5.67
N ASP A 12 4.93 -5.73 5.41
CA ASP A 12 5.94 -6.78 5.46
C ASP A 12 6.31 -7.14 6.92
N SER A 13 5.99 -6.26 7.89
CA SER A 13 6.16 -6.56 9.31
C SER A 13 5.13 -7.55 9.82
N ARG A 14 3.87 -7.43 9.39
CA ARG A 14 2.78 -8.33 9.81
C ARG A 14 2.50 -9.44 8.80
N ARG A 15 3.17 -9.40 7.64
CA ARG A 15 2.92 -10.28 6.49
C ARG A 15 1.44 -10.25 6.11
N THR A 16 0.86 -9.06 6.06
CA THR A 16 -0.53 -8.87 5.59
C THR A 16 -0.56 -8.09 4.28
N PHE A 17 -1.59 -8.32 3.48
CA PHE A 17 -1.76 -7.63 2.21
C PHE A 17 -3.21 -7.22 1.97
N GLU A 18 -3.39 -6.18 1.17
CA GLU A 18 -4.70 -5.74 0.70
C GLU A 18 -4.63 -5.34 -0.76
N VAL A 19 -5.70 -5.68 -1.48
CA VAL A 19 -5.91 -5.26 -2.86
C VAL A 19 -6.77 -4.00 -2.84
N CYS A 20 -6.15 -2.84 -3.02
CA CYS A 20 -6.80 -1.53 -2.90
C CYS A 20 -7.75 -1.24 -4.07
N GLY A 21 -7.42 -1.66 -5.29
CA GLY A 21 -8.29 -1.45 -6.46
C GLY A 21 -7.59 -1.65 -7.80
N GLN A 22 -8.33 -1.39 -8.88
CA GLN A 22 -7.80 -1.37 -10.24
C GLN A 22 -7.62 0.08 -10.69
N GLU A 23 -6.41 0.43 -11.09
CA GLU A 23 -6.06 1.79 -11.48
C GLU A 23 -5.27 1.78 -12.78
N ARG A 24 -5.50 2.81 -13.61
CA ARG A 24 -4.66 3.06 -14.80
C ARG A 24 -3.43 3.89 -14.44
N ASN A 25 -3.53 4.70 -13.39
CA ASN A 25 -2.45 5.54 -12.91
C ASN A 25 -2.06 5.13 -11.48
N THR A 26 -0.87 4.55 -11.35
CA THR A 26 -0.36 4.07 -10.06
C THR A 26 0.50 5.09 -9.33
N ASN A 27 0.67 6.31 -9.86
CA ASN A 27 1.60 7.31 -9.30
C ASN A 27 1.21 7.73 -7.88
N LEU A 28 -0.07 8.00 -7.63
CA LEU A 28 -0.53 8.40 -6.29
C LEU A 28 -0.26 7.29 -5.26
N PHE A 29 -0.60 6.05 -5.63
CA PHE A 29 -0.42 4.87 -4.79
C PHE A 29 1.06 4.61 -4.48
N THR A 30 1.91 4.58 -5.51
CA THR A 30 3.36 4.34 -5.36
C THR A 30 4.05 5.46 -4.59
N ASN A 31 3.73 6.73 -4.84
CA ASN A 31 4.27 7.86 -4.10
C ASN A 31 3.89 7.80 -2.62
N THR A 32 2.64 7.44 -2.31
CA THR A 32 2.17 7.29 -0.92
C THR A 32 2.97 6.21 -0.19
N ILE A 33 3.19 5.06 -0.82
CA ILE A 33 3.94 3.94 -0.22
C ILE A 33 5.42 4.30 -0.07
N HIS A 34 6.01 5.01 -1.03
CA HIS A 34 7.36 5.55 -0.86
C HIS A 34 7.45 6.55 0.30
N GLY A 35 6.41 7.36 0.52
CA GLY A 35 6.29 8.21 1.72
C GLY A 35 6.30 7.39 3.00
N MET A 36 5.48 6.34 3.08
CA MET A 36 5.44 5.42 4.23
C MET A 36 6.79 4.76 4.50
N GLN A 37 7.48 4.28 3.46
CA GLN A 37 8.82 3.69 3.58
C GLN A 37 9.83 4.68 4.13
N ARG A 38 9.79 5.93 3.65
CA ARG A 38 10.67 7.01 4.15
C ARG A 38 10.37 7.39 5.60
N ALA A 39 9.11 7.29 6.02
CA ALA A 39 8.70 7.45 7.42
C ALA A 39 9.09 6.25 8.32
N GLY A 40 9.84 5.27 7.80
CA GLY A 40 10.31 4.11 8.56
C GLY A 40 9.31 2.95 8.64
N MET A 41 8.21 3.00 7.89
CA MET A 41 7.23 1.91 7.85
C MET A 41 7.73 0.78 6.94
N ASN A 42 7.62 -0.46 7.41
CA ASN A 42 7.99 -1.65 6.64
C ASN A 42 6.84 -2.10 5.73
N VAL A 43 6.63 -1.33 4.67
CA VAL A 43 5.58 -1.57 3.68
C VAL A 43 6.17 -1.74 2.30
N SER A 44 5.51 -2.53 1.47
CA SER A 44 5.83 -2.64 0.04
C SER A 44 4.57 -2.79 -0.79
N TYR A 45 4.73 -2.79 -2.11
CA TYR A 45 3.61 -2.82 -3.02
C TYR A 45 3.87 -3.69 -4.24
N VAL A 46 2.78 -4.09 -4.87
CA VAL A 46 2.81 -4.86 -6.11
C VAL A 46 1.72 -4.35 -7.03
N THR A 47 2.05 -4.20 -8.32
CA THR A 47 1.10 -3.76 -9.34
C THR A 47 0.93 -4.83 -10.43
N PRO A 48 0.33 -5.99 -10.12
CA PRO A 48 0.20 -7.04 -11.10
C PRO A 48 -0.80 -6.62 -12.19
N PRO A 49 -0.54 -6.96 -13.45
CA PRO A 49 -1.48 -6.68 -14.53
C PRO A 49 -2.80 -7.42 -14.30
N VAL A 50 -3.91 -6.75 -14.60
CA VAL A 50 -5.22 -7.40 -14.63
C VAL A 50 -5.24 -8.31 -15.85
N THR A 51 -5.20 -9.62 -15.61
CA THR A 51 -5.35 -10.66 -16.63
C THR A 51 -6.67 -11.38 -16.42
N ASN A 52 -7.10 -12.24 -17.35
CA ASN A 52 -8.33 -13.03 -17.16
C ASN A 52 -8.32 -13.84 -15.85
N LYS A 53 -7.14 -14.30 -15.38
CA LYS A 53 -6.97 -15.07 -14.14
C LYS A 53 -7.04 -14.21 -12.87
N THR A 54 -6.62 -12.95 -12.97
CA THR A 54 -6.65 -11.96 -11.87
C THR A 54 -7.76 -10.94 -12.09
N SER A 55 -8.85 -11.30 -12.78
CA SER A 55 -9.92 -10.34 -13.11
C SER A 55 -10.72 -9.90 -11.89
N SER A 56 -10.76 -10.74 -10.84
CA SER A 56 -11.41 -10.46 -9.56
C SER A 56 -10.41 -10.09 -8.47
N LYS A 57 -10.83 -9.19 -7.57
CA LYS A 57 -10.06 -8.79 -6.38
C LYS A 57 -9.74 -9.99 -5.48
N ASP A 58 -10.65 -10.97 -5.43
CA ASP A 58 -10.53 -12.13 -4.53
C ASP A 58 -9.62 -13.23 -5.07
N THR A 59 -9.31 -13.22 -6.36
CA THR A 59 -8.38 -14.18 -6.96
C THR A 59 -6.92 -13.72 -6.85
N VAL A 60 -6.68 -12.47 -6.44
CA VAL A 60 -5.33 -11.96 -6.19
C VAL A 60 -4.87 -12.44 -4.82
N THR A 61 -3.89 -13.35 -4.84
CA THR A 61 -3.23 -13.87 -3.64
C THR A 61 -1.76 -13.49 -3.64
N VAL A 62 -1.21 -13.26 -2.45
CA VAL A 62 0.22 -13.01 -2.26
C VAL A 62 0.77 -14.13 -1.39
N SER A 63 1.67 -14.92 -1.95
CA SER A 63 2.22 -16.10 -1.26
C SER A 63 2.91 -15.70 0.05
N GLY A 64 2.51 -16.33 1.15
CA GLY A 64 3.09 -16.07 2.47
C GLY A 64 2.59 -14.79 3.14
N TYR A 65 1.49 -14.19 2.65
CA TYR A 65 0.82 -13.05 3.28
C TYR A 65 -0.66 -13.37 3.51
N THR A 66 -1.23 -12.80 4.57
CA THR A 66 -2.64 -12.92 4.92
C THR A 66 -3.42 -11.71 4.40
N LYS A 67 -4.58 -11.93 3.78
CA LYS A 67 -5.44 -10.84 3.31
C LYS A 67 -6.03 -10.11 4.53
N GLU A 68 -5.86 -8.80 4.60
CA GLU A 68 -6.40 -7.93 5.66
C GLU A 68 -7.23 -6.82 4.99
N GLU A 69 -8.54 -6.79 5.25
CA GLU A 69 -9.39 -5.70 4.74
C GLU A 69 -9.20 -4.44 5.61
N GLY A 70 -8.99 -3.29 4.97
CA GLY A 70 -8.70 -2.02 5.67
C GLY A 70 -7.24 -1.85 6.07
N LEU A 71 -6.32 -2.67 5.55
CA LEU A 71 -4.88 -2.54 5.74
C LEU A 71 -4.39 -1.15 5.28
N HIS A 72 -4.83 -0.70 4.11
CA HIS A 72 -4.47 0.57 3.54
C HIS A 72 -4.85 1.73 4.48
N ASP A 73 -6.06 1.70 5.04
CA ASP A 73 -6.52 2.72 5.97
C ASP A 73 -5.73 2.70 7.29
N ARG A 74 -5.41 1.50 7.80
CA ARG A 74 -4.53 1.34 8.96
C ARG A 74 -3.15 1.94 8.70
N LEU A 75 -2.53 1.62 7.57
CA LEU A 75 -1.21 2.13 7.20
C LEU A 75 -1.24 3.64 6.98
N MET A 76 -2.29 4.17 6.35
CA MET A 76 -2.49 5.61 6.18
C MET A 76 -2.65 6.33 7.52
N LYS A 77 -3.35 5.72 8.48
CA LYS A 77 -3.46 6.27 9.83
C LYS A 77 -2.09 6.35 10.52
N THR A 78 -1.33 5.25 10.50
CA THR A 78 0.03 5.23 11.06
C THR A 78 0.96 6.23 10.36
N TYR A 79 0.88 6.33 9.04
CA TYR A 79 1.66 7.30 8.28
C TYR A 79 1.35 8.74 8.67
N ARG A 80 0.05 9.07 8.84
CA ARG A 80 -0.38 10.39 9.34
C ARG A 80 0.13 10.65 10.75
N GLU A 81 0.05 9.67 11.64
CA GLU A 81 0.55 9.79 13.01
C GLU A 81 2.06 10.08 13.05
N ILE A 82 2.86 9.37 12.25
CA ILE A 82 4.32 9.61 12.14
C ILE A 82 4.60 10.98 11.52
N THR A 83 3.90 11.33 10.45
CA THR A 83 4.12 12.61 9.74
C THR A 83 3.66 13.81 10.57
N MET A 84 2.60 13.69 11.37
CA MET A 84 2.16 14.75 12.27
C MET A 84 3.02 14.83 13.53
N GLY A 85 3.41 13.70 14.12
CA GLY A 85 4.29 13.68 15.30
C GLY A 85 5.71 14.17 15.01
N SER A 86 6.20 13.97 13.78
CA SER A 86 7.50 14.53 13.36
C SER A 86 7.45 16.05 13.16
N VAL A 87 6.30 16.67 12.86
CA VAL A 87 6.20 18.13 12.73
C VAL A 87 6.41 18.82 14.09
N ASP A 88 5.94 18.24 15.18
CA ASP A 88 6.12 18.79 16.53
C ASP A 88 7.58 18.73 17.03
N GLU A 89 8.42 17.85 16.47
CA GLU A 89 9.84 17.74 16.84
C GLU A 89 10.76 18.77 16.16
N TYR A 90 10.32 19.43 15.07
CA TYR A 90 11.13 20.43 14.36
C TYR A 90 10.88 21.89 14.78
N ASP A 91 9.88 22.17 15.64
CA ASP A 91 9.54 23.52 16.10
C ASP A 91 10.20 23.89 17.47
N ASN A 92 11.13 23.07 17.97
CA ASN A 92 11.95 23.40 19.16
C ASN A 92 13.44 23.42 18.80
N GLU A 93 13.89 24.41 18.03
CA GLU A 93 15.30 24.85 18.02
C GLU A 93 15.41 26.38 17.95
#